data_AF-A0A8D1DC50-F1
#
_entry.id   AF-A0A8D1DC50-F1
#
_cell.length_a   1.000
_cell.length_b   1.000
_cell.length_c   1.000
_cell.angle_alpha   90.00
_cell.angle_beta   90.00
_cell.angle_gamma   90.00
#
_symmetry.space_group_name_H-M   'P 1'
#
loop_
_entity.id
_entity.type
_entity.pdbx_description
1 polymer ?
#
loop_
_entity_poly.entity_id
_entity_poly.type
_entity_poly.pdbx_seq_one_letter_code
_entity_poly.pdbx_strand_id
1 'polypeptide(L)'
;MDRWGALFFCLCLVTSQSWTAESSQDALSWMEKMEVAAKKRSLISFADFIHGLEWRLLNVSFGGHNLTLKTHTIQTLAFKLGCNFTGLSLSSDTLERVPQAQARHAMQFPAELTRDACRTHTRELRLICIYFFTSHFFKVSAMVSSAGWVLASPWGLQGSMSPPGLSAGTNLLCTLSQPEPLSGPLF
;
A
#
# COMPACT_ATOMS: atom_id res chain seq x y z
N MET A 1 -41.28 14.57 -2.99
CA MET A 1 -40.15 13.87 -3.65
C MET A 1 -40.75 12.75 -4.49
N ASP A 2 -40.65 12.84 -5.81
CA ASP A 2 -41.23 11.85 -6.71
C ASP A 2 -40.58 10.47 -6.55
N ARG A 3 -41.40 9.42 -6.60
CA ARG A 3 -41.00 8.00 -6.43
C ARG A 3 -39.89 7.59 -7.41
N TRP A 4 -39.87 8.21 -8.60
CA TRP A 4 -38.86 8.02 -9.63
C TRP A 4 -37.52 8.68 -9.29
N GLY A 5 -37.55 9.85 -8.64
CA GLY A 5 -36.34 10.52 -8.15
C GLY A 5 -35.63 9.67 -7.11
N ALA A 6 -36.38 9.12 -6.14
CA ALA A 6 -35.82 8.24 -5.11
C ALA A 6 -35.19 6.97 -5.69
N LEU A 7 -35.82 6.35 -6.71
CA LEU A 7 -35.28 5.16 -7.38
C LEU A 7 -33.99 5.46 -8.13
N PHE A 8 -33.93 6.59 -8.84
CA PHE A 8 -32.71 7.02 -9.53
C PHE A 8 -31.56 7.27 -8.54
N PHE A 9 -31.83 7.97 -7.43
CA PHE A 9 -30.84 8.18 -6.37
C PHE A 9 -30.35 6.86 -5.75
N CYS A 10 -31.25 5.90 -5.48
CA CYS A 10 -30.86 4.58 -4.96
C CYS A 10 -29.97 3.81 -5.95
N LEU A 11 -30.29 3.82 -7.25
CA LEU A 11 -29.46 3.17 -8.27
C LEU A 11 -28.07 3.81 -8.36
N CYS A 12 -27.98 5.14 -8.33
CA CYS A 12 -26.69 5.85 -8.33
C CYS A 12 -25.85 5.57 -7.08
N LEU A 13 -26.50 5.44 -5.91
CA LEU A 13 -25.81 5.09 -4.67
C LEU A 13 -25.29 3.65 -4.68
N VAL A 14 -26.04 2.71 -5.27
CA VAL A 14 -25.61 1.31 -5.40
C VAL A 14 -24.43 1.20 -6.37
N THR A 15 -24.46 1.87 -7.52
CA THR A 15 -23.35 1.83 -8.49
C THR A 15 -22.10 2.54 -7.98
N SER A 16 -22.24 3.62 -7.22
CA SER A 16 -21.10 4.29 -6.59
C SER A 16 -20.43 3.46 -5.49
N GLN A 17 -21.23 2.75 -4.69
CA GLN A 17 -20.71 1.86 -3.64
C GLN A 17 -20.11 0.58 -4.20
N SER A 18 -20.71 -0.02 -5.24
CA SER A 18 -20.19 -1.23 -5.87
C SER A 18 -18.80 -1.01 -6.47
N TRP A 19 -18.60 0.10 -7.18
CA TRP A 19 -17.30 0.48 -7.75
C TRP A 19 -16.18 0.56 -6.68
N THR A 20 -16.50 1.19 -5.55
CA THR A 20 -15.57 1.35 -4.43
C THR A 20 -15.16 0.00 -3.86
N ALA A 21 -16.15 -0.87 -3.60
CA ALA A 21 -15.95 -2.22 -3.10
C ALA A 21 -15.12 -3.07 -4.09
N GLU A 22 -15.46 -3.03 -5.38
CA GLU A 22 -14.78 -3.77 -6.44
C GLU A 22 -13.30 -3.38 -6.57
N SER A 23 -12.96 -2.09 -6.47
CA SER A 23 -11.56 -1.65 -6.58
C SER A 23 -10.69 -2.14 -5.42
N SER A 24 -11.23 -2.16 -4.20
CA SER A 24 -10.50 -2.68 -3.02
C SER A 24 -10.37 -4.21 -3.03
N GLN A 25 -11.35 -4.88 -3.65
CA GLN A 25 -11.35 -6.33 -3.82
C GLN A 25 -10.22 -6.81 -4.75
N ASP A 26 -9.86 -6.04 -5.78
CA ASP A 26 -8.72 -6.38 -6.65
C ASP A 26 -7.39 -6.39 -5.87
N ALA A 27 -7.15 -5.37 -5.03
CA ALA A 27 -5.97 -5.32 -4.17
C ALA A 27 -5.94 -6.48 -3.16
N LEU A 28 -7.09 -6.81 -2.55
CA LEU A 28 -7.21 -7.92 -1.62
C LEU A 28 -6.96 -9.27 -2.30
N SER A 29 -7.56 -9.51 -3.48
CA SER A 29 -7.34 -10.72 -4.28
C SER A 29 -5.87 -10.86 -4.69
N TRP A 30 -5.19 -9.75 -4.97
CA TRP A 30 -3.76 -9.74 -5.26
C TRP A 30 -2.93 -10.18 -4.04
N MET A 31 -3.25 -9.67 -2.85
CA MET A 31 -2.62 -10.09 -1.59
C MET A 31 -2.78 -11.60 -1.37
N GLU A 32 -3.96 -12.16 -1.60
CA GLU A 32 -4.20 -13.61 -1.47
C GLU A 32 -3.35 -14.43 -2.45
N LYS A 33 -3.22 -13.97 -3.71
CA LYS A 33 -2.34 -14.61 -4.71
C LYS A 33 -0.88 -14.60 -4.26
N MET A 34 -0.42 -13.49 -3.66
CA MET A 34 0.92 -13.40 -3.08
C MET A 34 1.14 -14.42 -1.97
N GLU A 35 0.17 -14.62 -1.08
CA GLU A 35 0.27 -15.63 -0.02
C GLU A 35 0.35 -17.05 -0.57
N VAL A 36 -0.46 -17.36 -1.59
CA VAL A 36 -0.43 -18.67 -2.24
C VAL A 36 0.92 -18.90 -2.93
N ALA A 37 1.47 -17.90 -3.62
CA ALA A 37 2.78 -17.97 -4.25
C ALA A 37 3.91 -18.18 -3.22
N ALA A 38 3.86 -17.46 -2.09
CA ALA A 38 4.80 -17.60 -0.99
C ALA A 38 4.74 -18.99 -0.34
N LYS A 39 3.54 -19.52 -0.09
CA LYS A 39 3.33 -20.89 0.42
C LYS A 39 3.91 -21.95 -0.52
N LYS A 40 3.74 -21.77 -1.84
CA LYS A 40 4.26 -22.67 -2.87
C LYS A 40 5.77 -22.52 -3.13
N ARG A 41 6.46 -21.60 -2.44
CA ARG A 41 7.88 -21.27 -2.67
C ARG A 41 8.18 -21.04 -4.15
N SER A 42 7.25 -20.36 -4.84
CA SER A 42 7.37 -20.10 -6.27
C SER A 42 8.62 -19.26 -6.56
N LEU A 43 9.32 -19.55 -7.66
CA LEU A 43 10.50 -18.81 -8.13
C LEU A 43 10.15 -17.43 -8.74
N ILE A 44 8.89 -17.02 -8.65
CA ILE A 44 8.45 -15.71 -9.14
C ILE A 44 9.15 -14.61 -8.34
N SER A 45 9.58 -13.55 -9.02
CA SER A 45 10.10 -12.35 -8.40
C SER A 45 9.04 -11.75 -7.48
N PHE A 46 9.27 -11.79 -6.17
CA PHE A 46 8.39 -11.11 -5.21
C PHE A 46 8.38 -9.59 -5.41
N ALA A 47 9.39 -9.03 -6.09
CA ALA A 47 9.39 -7.61 -6.46
C ALA A 47 8.21 -7.27 -7.38
N ASP A 48 7.91 -8.12 -8.38
CA ASP A 48 6.78 -7.89 -9.30
C ASP A 48 5.44 -7.93 -8.56
N PHE A 49 5.33 -8.84 -7.58
CA PHE A 49 4.16 -8.91 -6.73
C PHE A 49 3.99 -7.65 -5.86
N ILE A 50 5.09 -7.15 -5.28
CA ILE A 50 5.10 -5.94 -4.46
C ILE A 50 4.73 -4.71 -5.30
N HIS A 51 5.34 -4.54 -6.47
CA HIS A 51 5.01 -3.46 -7.41
C HIS A 51 3.55 -3.53 -7.86
N GLY A 52 3.07 -4.74 -8.21
CA GLY A 52 1.69 -4.94 -8.60
C GLY A 52 0.68 -4.64 -7.49
N LEU A 53 1.07 -4.87 -6.23
CA LEU A 53 0.27 -4.52 -5.05
C LEU A 53 0.29 -3.00 -4.80
N GLU A 54 1.47 -2.37 -4.85
CA GLU A 54 1.62 -0.93 -4.71
C GLU A 54 0.77 -0.18 -5.73
N TRP A 55 0.83 -0.57 -7.01
CA TRP A 55 0.05 0.05 -8.08
C TRP A 55 -1.46 -0.05 -7.84
N ARG A 56 -1.94 -1.20 -7.35
CA ARG A 56 -3.37 -1.39 -6.99
C ARG A 56 -3.78 -0.52 -5.81
N LEU A 57 -2.95 -0.46 -4.77
CA LEU A 57 -3.20 0.38 -3.59
C LEU A 57 -3.12 1.88 -3.91
N LEU A 58 -2.34 2.25 -4.91
CA LEU A 58 -2.27 3.61 -5.40
C LEU A 58 -3.58 4.01 -6.11
N ASN A 59 -4.12 3.11 -6.94
CA ASN A 59 -5.29 3.36 -7.78
C ASN A 59 -6.64 2.95 -7.16
N VAL A 60 -6.64 2.37 -5.95
CA VAL A 60 -7.87 1.96 -5.26
C VAL A 60 -8.75 3.16 -4.88
N SER A 61 -10.05 3.07 -5.11
CA SER A 61 -11.01 4.10 -4.67
C SER A 61 -11.61 3.74 -3.32
N PHE A 62 -11.66 4.70 -2.39
CA PHE A 62 -12.30 4.54 -1.09
C PHE A 62 -12.80 5.90 -0.56
N GLY A 63 -13.93 5.89 0.15
CA GLY A 63 -14.59 7.11 0.63
C GLY A 63 -13.96 7.73 1.89
N GLY A 64 -13.26 6.94 2.70
CA GLY A 64 -12.59 7.40 3.93
C GLY A 64 -11.23 8.04 3.71
N HIS A 65 -10.56 8.44 4.80
CA HIS A 65 -9.19 8.95 4.78
C HIS A 65 -8.13 7.84 4.68
N ASN A 66 -8.51 6.62 5.04
CA ASN A 66 -7.65 5.46 4.93
C ASN A 66 -8.42 4.22 4.45
N LEU A 67 -7.66 3.27 3.93
CA LEU A 67 -8.08 1.93 3.61
C LEU A 67 -7.11 0.97 4.30
N THR A 68 -7.65 -0.01 5.02
CA THR A 68 -6.86 -1.11 5.58
C THR A 68 -7.34 -2.41 4.95
N LEU A 69 -6.45 -3.15 4.29
CA LEU A 69 -6.72 -4.50 3.81
C LEU A 69 -5.82 -5.49 4.55
N LYS A 70 -6.34 -6.68 4.81
CA LYS A 70 -5.66 -7.67 5.63
C LYS A 70 -5.89 -9.08 5.08
N THR A 71 -4.80 -9.84 5.02
CA THR A 71 -4.79 -11.29 4.84
C THR A 71 -4.05 -11.94 6.02
N HIS A 72 -3.73 -13.23 5.95
CA HIS A 72 -3.08 -13.95 7.05
C HIS A 72 -1.64 -13.49 7.33
N THR A 73 -0.94 -13.04 6.29
CA THR A 73 0.49 -12.75 6.30
C THR A 73 0.83 -11.37 5.75
N ILE A 74 -0.15 -10.63 5.22
CA ILE A 74 0.05 -9.29 4.67
C ILE A 74 -1.03 -8.37 5.24
N GLN A 75 -0.64 -7.16 5.64
CA GLN A 75 -1.57 -6.08 5.97
C GLN A 75 -1.14 -4.81 5.25
N THR A 76 -2.07 -4.14 4.59
CA THR A 76 -1.81 -2.90 3.87
C THR A 76 -2.61 -1.77 4.47
N LEU A 77 -2.00 -0.58 4.48
CA LEU A 77 -2.61 0.68 4.85
C LEU A 77 -2.40 1.64 3.68
N ALA A 78 -3.46 2.26 3.19
CA ALA A 78 -3.38 3.35 2.22
C ALA A 78 -4.06 4.58 2.82
N PHE A 79 -3.36 5.71 2.85
CA PHE A 79 -3.84 6.98 3.39
C PHE A 79 -3.94 8.01 2.28
N LYS A 80 -5.06 8.72 2.24
CA LYS A 80 -5.21 9.92 1.42
C LYS A 80 -4.61 11.10 2.18
N LEU A 81 -3.60 11.70 1.60
CA LEU A 81 -2.92 12.86 2.16
C LEU A 81 -3.33 14.11 1.38
N GLY A 82 -3.86 15.08 2.12
CA GLY A 82 -4.16 16.42 1.63
C GLY A 82 -3.06 17.43 1.95
N CYS A 83 -3.24 18.66 1.48
CA CYS A 83 -2.30 19.76 1.75
C CYS A 83 -2.37 20.30 3.19
N ASN A 84 -3.40 19.91 3.94
CA ASN A 84 -3.55 20.17 5.37
C ASN A 84 -2.99 19.02 6.23
N PHE A 85 -2.11 18.19 5.69
CA PHE A 85 -1.50 17.07 6.43
C PHE A 85 -0.70 17.58 7.63
N THR A 86 -1.05 17.12 8.82
CA THR A 86 -0.41 17.51 10.10
C THR A 86 0.65 16.53 10.58
N GLY A 87 0.93 15.50 9.78
CA GLY A 87 1.78 14.37 10.15
C GLY A 87 0.97 13.11 10.48
N LEU A 88 1.63 11.95 10.45
CA LEU A 88 1.04 10.65 10.75
C LEU A 88 2.01 9.84 11.61
N SER A 89 1.51 9.32 12.74
CA SER A 89 2.25 8.35 13.54
C SER A 89 1.67 6.97 13.31
N LEU A 90 2.48 6.03 12.84
CA LEU A 90 2.13 4.62 12.68
C LEU A 90 2.88 3.79 13.71
N SER A 91 2.16 2.94 14.44
CA SER A 91 2.76 1.98 15.36
C SER A 91 2.24 0.57 15.08
N SER A 92 3.09 -0.44 15.23
CA SER A 92 2.66 -1.84 15.28
C SER A 92 1.68 -2.13 16.42
N ASP A 93 1.69 -1.33 17.49
CA ASP A 93 0.84 -1.55 18.66
C ASP A 93 -0.64 -1.33 18.36
N THR A 94 -0.94 -0.48 17.38
CA THR A 94 -2.29 -0.27 16.85
C THR A 94 -2.71 -1.31 15.81
N LEU A 95 -1.76 -2.15 15.38
CA LEU A 95 -2.01 -3.24 14.45
C LEU A 95 -2.54 -4.46 15.22
N GLU A 96 -3.51 -5.16 14.63
CA GLU A 96 -4.07 -6.35 15.26
C GLU A 96 -2.97 -7.42 15.44
N ARG A 97 -2.77 -7.88 16.68
CA ARG A 97 -1.66 -8.78 17.02
C ARG A 97 -1.78 -10.11 16.27
N VAL A 98 -0.90 -10.31 15.30
CA VAL A 98 -0.67 -11.63 14.70
C VAL A 98 0.53 -12.27 15.41
N PRO A 99 0.44 -13.52 15.90
CA PRO A 99 1.50 -14.16 16.69
C PRO A 99 2.89 -14.17 16.03
N GLN A 100 2.95 -14.08 14.69
CA GLN A 100 4.21 -14.07 13.93
C GLN A 100 4.91 -12.70 13.82
N ALA A 101 4.28 -11.58 14.21
CA ALA A 101 4.84 -10.24 14.10
C ALA A 101 5.35 -9.75 15.47
N GLN A 102 6.59 -10.15 15.82
CA GLN A 102 7.14 -9.94 17.15
C GLN A 102 7.89 -8.61 17.32
N ALA A 103 8.34 -8.00 16.22
CA ALA A 103 9.06 -6.73 16.25
C ALA A 103 8.07 -5.57 16.32
N ARG A 104 8.16 -4.78 17.41
CA ARG A 104 7.44 -3.51 17.50
C ARG A 104 8.16 -2.45 16.67
N HIS A 105 7.41 -1.64 15.96
CA HIS A 105 7.96 -0.47 15.27
C HIS A 105 7.03 0.73 15.47
N ALA A 106 7.63 1.91 15.43
CA ALA A 106 6.93 3.17 15.35
C ALA A 106 7.57 4.00 14.24
N MET A 107 6.74 4.65 13.43
CA MET A 107 7.17 5.57 12.39
C MET A 107 6.39 6.85 12.52
N GLN A 108 7.08 7.96 12.27
CA GLN A 108 6.48 9.28 12.22
C GLN A 108 6.74 9.87 10.84
N PHE A 109 5.66 10.21 10.17
CA PHE A 109 5.66 10.94 8.91
C PHE A 109 5.41 12.42 9.25
N PRO A 110 6.36 13.31 8.97
CA PRO A 110 6.24 14.73 9.33
C PRO A 110 5.22 15.46 8.46
N ALA A 111 4.64 16.55 8.97
CA ALA A 111 3.68 17.38 8.23
C ALA A 111 4.25 17.93 6.90
N GLU A 112 5.58 18.10 6.86
CA GLU A 112 6.36 18.51 5.69
C GLU A 112 6.20 17.59 4.49
N LEU A 113 5.76 16.34 4.68
CA LEU A 113 5.71 15.30 3.64
C LEU A 113 4.91 15.71 2.40
N THR A 114 3.84 16.50 2.59
CA THR A 114 3.00 16.96 1.47
C THR A 114 3.35 18.36 0.98
N ARG A 115 4.27 19.07 1.64
CA ARG A 115 4.50 20.51 1.44
C ARG A 115 4.93 20.83 0.01
N ASP A 116 5.89 20.11 -0.54
CA ASP A 116 6.40 20.40 -1.88
C ASP A 116 5.46 19.92 -2.98
N ALA A 117 4.86 18.73 -2.80
CA ALA A 117 3.87 18.22 -3.74
C ALA A 117 2.63 19.12 -3.82
N CYS A 118 2.21 19.73 -2.71
CA CYS A 118 1.10 20.68 -2.66
C CYS A 118 1.42 22.07 -3.21
N ARG A 119 2.70 22.44 -3.33
CA ARG A 119 3.11 23.69 -3.99
C ARG A 119 2.99 23.57 -5.50
N THR A 120 3.32 22.40 -6.04
CA THR A 120 3.32 22.17 -7.48
C THR A 120 1.97 21.69 -7.98
N HIS A 121 1.28 20.81 -7.24
CA HIS A 121 0.05 20.14 -7.68
C HIS A 121 -1.00 20.09 -6.55
N THR A 122 -2.28 20.22 -6.90
CA THR A 122 -3.41 20.09 -5.94
C THR A 122 -3.94 18.65 -5.84
N ARG A 123 -3.20 17.66 -6.37
CA ARG A 123 -3.66 16.27 -6.44
C ARG A 123 -3.58 15.59 -5.07
N GLU A 124 -4.51 14.67 -4.83
CA GLU A 124 -4.51 13.79 -3.66
C GLU A 124 -3.23 12.95 -3.65
N LEU A 125 -2.43 13.05 -2.59
CA LEU A 125 -1.25 12.23 -2.37
C LEU A 125 -1.65 10.96 -1.64
N ARG A 126 -0.90 9.88 -1.86
CA ARG A 126 -1.18 8.60 -1.21
C ARG A 126 0.06 8.05 -0.52
N LEU A 127 -0.08 7.83 0.78
CA LEU A 127 0.89 7.10 1.57
C LEU A 127 0.40 5.66 1.70
N ILE A 128 1.19 4.73 1.17
CA ILE A 128 0.93 3.30 1.20
C ILE A 128 1.93 2.68 2.15
N CYS A 129 1.48 1.82 3.06
CA CYS A 129 2.33 1.02 3.94
C CYS A 129 1.90 -0.43 3.89
N ILE A 130 2.84 -1.34 3.64
CA ILE A 130 2.64 -2.77 3.48
C ILE A 130 3.45 -3.50 4.53
N TYR A 131 2.75 -4.19 5.42
CA TYR A 131 3.27 -5.06 6.46
C TYR A 131 3.28 -6.49 5.97
N PHE A 132 4.42 -7.16 6.09
CA PHE A 132 4.53 -8.59 5.89
C PHE A 132 4.81 -9.28 7.24
N PHE A 133 3.92 -10.18 7.67
CA PHE A 133 4.11 -10.97 8.88
C PHE A 133 5.04 -12.17 8.66
N THR A 134 5.71 -12.21 7.51
CA THR A 134 6.67 -13.24 7.13
C THR A 134 7.82 -12.66 6.31
N SER A 135 9.02 -13.22 6.46
CA SER A 135 10.22 -12.82 5.72
C SER A 135 10.33 -13.48 4.33
N HIS A 136 9.38 -14.35 3.93
CA HIS A 136 9.45 -15.07 2.65
C HIS A 136 9.55 -14.15 1.44
N PHE A 137 8.91 -12.97 1.50
CA PHE A 137 8.90 -11.99 0.42
C PHE A 137 10.24 -11.26 0.21
N PHE A 138 11.16 -11.35 1.19
CA PHE A 138 12.45 -10.65 1.17
C PHE A 138 13.66 -11.61 1.04
N LYS A 139 13.40 -12.91 0.86
CA LYS A 139 14.49 -13.88 0.65
C LYS A 139 15.05 -13.74 -0.75
N VAL A 140 16.24 -13.13 -0.87
CA VAL A 140 17.08 -13.25 -2.06
C VAL A 140 17.56 -14.69 -2.15
N SER A 141 17.30 -15.36 -3.27
CA SER A 141 17.84 -16.70 -3.53
C SER A 141 19.36 -16.61 -3.55
N ALA A 142 20.01 -17.09 -2.48
CA ALA A 142 21.45 -17.28 -2.45
C ALA A 142 21.80 -18.45 -3.37
N MET A 143 21.96 -18.17 -4.66
CA MET A 143 22.79 -19.01 -5.52
C MET A 143 23.83 -18.12 -6.21
N VAL A 144 25.09 -18.56 -6.06
CA VAL A 144 26.33 -18.18 -6.78
C VAL A 144 27.37 -17.38 -5.95
N SER A 145 28.25 -18.21 -5.36
CA SER A 145 29.72 -18.13 -5.24
C SER A 145 30.42 -16.89 -4.65
N SER A 146 31.14 -17.16 -3.55
CA SER A 146 32.52 -16.72 -3.27
C SER A 146 33.06 -15.51 -4.05
N ALA A 147 32.55 -14.33 -3.77
CA ALA A 147 33.31 -13.09 -3.87
C ALA A 147 32.61 -12.09 -2.95
N GLY A 148 33.41 -11.37 -2.16
CA GLY A 148 32.89 -10.35 -1.27
C GLY A 148 32.07 -9.28 -2.00
N TRP A 149 31.32 -8.54 -1.17
CA TRP A 149 30.64 -7.27 -1.42
C TRP A 149 29.11 -7.30 -1.55
N VAL A 150 28.51 -6.84 -0.44
CA VAL A 150 27.51 -5.76 -0.29
C VAL A 150 26.10 -5.97 -0.84
N LEU A 151 25.16 -5.92 0.11
CA LEU A 151 23.73 -5.70 -0.04
C LEU A 151 23.44 -4.49 -0.93
N ALA A 152 23.13 -4.74 -2.21
CA ALA A 152 22.48 -3.76 -3.06
C ALA A 152 20.95 -3.96 -2.97
N SER A 153 20.27 -3.06 -2.27
CA SER A 153 18.83 -2.89 -2.36
C SER A 153 18.45 -2.54 -3.81
N PRO A 154 17.51 -3.25 -4.48
CA PRO A 154 17.19 -2.99 -5.89
C PRO A 154 16.43 -1.68 -6.15
N TRP A 155 16.05 -0.94 -5.10
CA TRP A 155 15.17 0.21 -5.19
C TRP A 155 15.95 1.49 -5.52
N GLY A 156 16.44 1.56 -6.76
CA GLY A 156 16.89 2.78 -7.40
C GLY A 156 15.74 3.49 -8.10
N LEU A 157 15.59 4.79 -7.81
CA LEU A 157 14.71 5.78 -8.47
C LEU A 157 13.23 5.77 -8.07
N GLN A 158 12.94 6.49 -6.98
CA GLN A 158 11.91 7.53 -6.80
C GLN A 158 11.43 7.52 -5.33
N GLY A 159 12.12 8.29 -4.48
CA GLY A 159 11.62 8.67 -3.15
C GLY A 159 11.30 7.56 -2.15
N SER A 160 12.10 6.48 -2.06
CA SER A 160 12.00 5.55 -0.92
C SER A 160 12.68 6.16 0.30
N MET A 161 11.89 6.72 1.22
CA MET A 161 12.41 7.20 2.50
C MET A 161 12.36 6.04 3.50
N SER A 162 13.50 5.38 3.69
CA SER A 162 13.68 4.46 4.81
C SER A 162 13.80 5.30 6.10
N PRO A 163 12.88 5.23 7.06
CA PRO A 163 13.02 5.96 8.32
C PRO A 163 14.27 5.48 9.08
N PRO A 164 15.00 6.39 9.75
CA PRO A 164 16.11 6.00 10.61
C PRO A 164 15.57 5.13 11.76
N GLY A 165 16.05 3.89 11.86
CA GLY A 165 15.63 2.94 12.92
C GLY A 165 15.08 1.60 12.43
N LEU A 166 15.15 1.28 11.14
CA LEU A 166 14.91 -0.08 10.63
C LEU A 166 15.95 -1.05 11.20
N SER A 167 15.64 -1.64 12.36
CA SER A 167 16.27 -2.89 12.79
C SER A 167 16.10 -3.92 11.68
N ALA A 168 17.09 -4.80 11.51
CA ALA A 168 17.15 -5.83 10.47
C ALA A 168 16.08 -6.96 10.59
N GLY A 169 14.83 -6.61 10.93
CA GLY A 169 13.71 -7.52 11.13
C GLY A 169 12.32 -6.93 10.88
N THR A 170 12.19 -5.67 10.49
CA THR A 170 10.88 -5.09 10.12
C THR A 170 10.60 -5.32 8.63
N ASN A 171 9.76 -6.30 8.33
CA ASN A 171 9.27 -6.59 6.98
C ASN A 171 8.15 -5.59 6.60
N LEU A 172 8.51 -4.31 6.47
CA LEU A 172 7.60 -3.21 6.21
C LEU A 172 8.11 -2.37 5.04
N LEU A 173 7.22 -2.03 4.12
CA LEU A 173 7.46 -1.13 3.00
C LEU A 173 6.47 0.03 3.06
N CYS A 174 6.93 1.28 3.06
CA CYS A 174 6.05 2.43 2.87
C CYS A 174 6.49 3.28 1.67
N THR A 175 5.53 3.69 0.83
CA THR A 175 5.75 4.50 -0.36
C THR A 175 4.79 5.68 -0.40
N LEU A 176 5.27 6.82 -0.92
CA LEU A 176 4.48 8.02 -1.13
C LEU A 176 4.39 8.29 -2.63
N SER A 177 3.18 8.19 -3.17
CA SER A 177 2.95 8.28 -4.61
C SER A 177 1.66 9.03 -4.92
N GLN A 178 1.51 9.50 -6.16
CA GLN A 178 0.28 10.13 -6.66
C GLN A 178 -0.48 9.13 -7.54
N PRO A 179 -1.81 8.98 -7.38
CA PRO A 179 -2.62 8.15 -8.27
C PRO A 179 -2.57 8.68 -9.70
N GLU A 180 -2.53 7.76 -10.66
CA GLU A 180 -2.60 8.14 -12.06
C GLU A 180 -3.97 8.74 -12.38
N PRO A 181 -4.04 9.78 -13.23
CA PRO A 181 -5.33 10.29 -13.66
C PRO A 181 -6.07 9.17 -14.42
N LEU A 182 -7.29 8.87 -13.99
CA LEU A 182 -8.25 8.13 -14.81
C LEU A 182 -8.43 8.94 -16.10
N SER A 183 -7.76 8.53 -17.17
CA SER A 183 -8.06 9.00 -18.51
C SER A 183 -9.50 8.61 -18.80
N GLY A 184 -10.41 9.57 -18.62
CA GLY A 184 -11.79 9.45 -19.04
C GLY A 184 -11.87 9.19 -20.54
N PRO A 185 -12.98 8.62 -21.04
CA PRO A 185 -13.15 8.41 -22.46
C PRO A 185 -13.06 9.76 -23.17
N LEU A 186 -12.18 9.85 -24.17
CA LEU A 186 -12.25 10.91 -25.17
C LEU A 186 -13.51 10.65 -26.00
N PHE A 187 -14.57 11.41 -25.69
CA PHE A 187 -15.81 11.61 -26.44
C PHE A 187 -16.65 10.38 -26.80
#